data_AF-A0A452FH21-F1
#
_entry.id   AF-A0A452FH21-F1
#
_cell.length_a   1.000
_cell.length_b   1.000
_cell.length_c   1.000
_cell.angle_alpha   90.00
_cell.angle_beta   90.00
_cell.angle_gamma   90.00
#
_symmetry.space_group_name_H-M   'P 1'
#
loop_
_entity.id
_entity.type
_entity.pdbx_description
1 polymer ?
#
loop_
_entity_poly.entity_id
_entity_poly.type
_entity_poly.pdbx_seq_one_letter_code
_entity_poly.pdbx_strand_id
1 'polypeptide(L)'
;MIGTFCVFMWYLVLILYMGQIKGVFGTYEPITYKTGCFLWGIIFIISGISIIRATRHPSQRQLTCAMLMNILCIIVAIISVILTVVELSTFESVSYRNYGQAKLGREISRVLLSFYSLEVSIAFTYTIFGCVGLCRKKEDAPTADTEEVEDAF
;
A
#
# COMPACT_ATOMS: atom_id res chain seq x y z
N MET A 1 -3.39 0.36 -10.25
CA MET A 1 -2.14 0.13 -11.01
C MET A 1 -0.87 0.27 -10.16
N ILE A 2 -0.88 1.06 -9.07
CA ILE A 2 0.27 1.19 -8.16
C ILE A 2 0.65 -0.14 -7.50
N GLY A 3 -0.32 -0.90 -6.96
CA GLY A 3 -0.03 -2.20 -6.34
C GLY A 3 0.71 -3.19 -7.26
N THR A 4 0.28 -3.32 -8.52
CA THR A 4 0.98 -4.17 -9.51
C THR A 4 2.40 -3.68 -9.81
N PHE A 5 2.61 -2.37 -9.88
CA PHE A 5 3.93 -1.79 -10.04
C PHE A 5 4.83 -2.08 -8.83
N CYS A 6 4.31 -1.94 -7.61
CA CYS A 6 5.04 -2.24 -6.38
C CYS A 6 5.46 -3.72 -6.33
N VAL A 7 4.58 -4.66 -6.70
CA VAL A 7 4.92 -6.10 -6.77
C VAL A 7 6.03 -6.34 -7.79
N PHE A 8 5.96 -5.74 -8.97
CA PHE A 8 6.98 -5.89 -10.00
C PHE A 8 8.34 -5.31 -9.57
N MET A 9 8.36 -4.10 -9.02
CA MET A 9 9.58 -3.46 -8.53
C MET A 9 10.23 -4.26 -7.41
N TRP A 10 9.42 -4.81 -6.51
CA TRP A 10 9.93 -5.67 -5.46
C TRP A 10 10.50 -6.97 -6.02
N TYR A 11 9.81 -7.59 -7.00
CA TYR A 11 10.33 -8.76 -7.70
C TYR A 11 11.70 -8.49 -8.35
N LEU A 12 11.90 -7.30 -8.93
CA LEU A 12 13.22 -6.90 -9.45
C LEU A 12 14.27 -6.81 -8.32
N VAL A 13 13.94 -6.23 -7.17
CA VAL A 13 14.83 -6.21 -6.00
C VAL A 13 15.20 -7.62 -5.56
N LEU A 14 14.25 -8.56 -5.56
CA LEU A 14 14.50 -9.96 -5.23
C LEU A 14 15.41 -10.64 -6.25
N ILE A 15 15.25 -10.41 -7.55
CA ILE A 15 16.16 -10.94 -8.57
C ILE A 15 17.58 -10.40 -8.36
N LEU A 16 17.71 -9.09 -8.11
CA LEU A 16 19.02 -8.47 -7.86
C LEU A 16 19.69 -9.03 -6.61
N TYR A 17 18.90 -9.39 -5.59
CA TYR A 17 19.38 -10.03 -4.37
C TYR A 17 19.79 -11.50 -4.58
N MET A 18 18.93 -12.31 -5.21
CA MET A 18 19.23 -13.73 -5.49
C MET A 18 20.40 -13.89 -6.47
N GLY A 19 20.60 -12.91 -7.35
CA GLY A 19 21.72 -12.87 -8.29
C GLY A 19 23.06 -12.47 -7.67
N GLN A 20 23.13 -12.23 -6.35
CA GLN A 20 24.38 -11.90 -5.68
C GLN A 20 25.24 -13.15 -5.44
N ILE A 21 26.52 -13.05 -5.77
CA ILE A 21 27.47 -14.13 -5.52
C ILE A 21 28.14 -13.88 -4.16
N LYS A 22 28.12 -14.87 -3.26
CA LYS A 22 28.82 -14.79 -1.96
C LYS A 22 30.29 -14.44 -2.17
N GLY A 23 30.69 -13.25 -1.71
CA GLY A 23 32.06 -12.76 -1.70
C GLY A 23 32.57 -12.59 -0.27
N VAL A 24 33.87 -12.29 -0.13
CA VAL A 24 34.56 -12.16 1.17
C VAL A 24 33.97 -11.04 2.06
N PHE A 25 33.44 -9.98 1.45
CA PHE A 25 32.79 -8.85 2.14
C PHE A 25 31.26 -9.01 2.30
N GLY A 26 30.73 -10.23 2.22
CA GLY A 26 29.31 -10.51 2.44
C GLY A 26 28.38 -10.17 1.27
N THR A 27 27.09 -10.37 1.49
CA THR A 27 25.97 -10.12 0.56
C THR A 27 25.09 -8.99 1.12
N TYR A 28 24.46 -8.20 0.26
CA TYR A 28 23.55 -7.14 0.70
C TYR A 28 22.21 -7.79 1.01
N GLU A 29 21.83 -7.94 2.27
CA GLU A 29 20.54 -8.52 2.65
C GLU A 29 19.50 -7.41 2.94
N PRO A 30 18.61 -7.05 1.99
CA PRO A 30 17.60 -6.04 2.24
C PRO A 30 16.66 -6.48 3.36
N ILE A 31 16.41 -5.59 4.32
CA ILE A 31 15.51 -5.85 5.46
C ILE A 31 14.11 -6.15 4.94
N THR A 32 13.69 -5.43 3.90
CA THR A 32 12.39 -5.65 3.25
C THR A 32 12.24 -7.09 2.77
N TYR A 33 13.31 -7.73 2.29
CA TYR A 33 13.30 -9.14 1.89
C TYR A 33 13.07 -10.09 3.07
N LYS A 34 13.74 -9.87 4.20
CA LYS A 34 13.54 -10.68 5.42
C LYS A 34 12.12 -10.57 5.98
N THR A 35 11.48 -9.42 5.84
CA THR A 35 10.11 -9.19 6.33
C THR A 35 9.03 -9.66 5.36
N GLY A 36 9.39 -10.16 4.17
CA GLY A 36 8.42 -10.65 3.19
C GLY A 36 7.52 -9.56 2.60
N CYS A 37 8.02 -8.32 2.53
CA CYS A 37 7.24 -7.16 2.05
C CYS A 37 6.66 -7.33 0.63
N PHE A 38 7.13 -8.28 -0.17
CA PHE A 38 6.55 -8.55 -1.50
C PHE A 38 5.07 -8.96 -1.45
N LEU A 39 4.67 -9.70 -0.42
CA LEU A 39 3.27 -10.13 -0.23
C LEU A 39 2.35 -8.95 0.05
N TRP A 40 2.90 -7.83 0.50
CA TRP A 40 2.15 -6.65 0.93
C TRP A 40 1.64 -5.87 -0.29
N GLY A 41 2.33 -5.97 -1.43
CA GLY A 41 1.84 -5.43 -2.70
C GLY A 41 0.51 -6.05 -3.16
N ILE A 42 0.23 -7.30 -2.77
CA ILE A 42 -1.05 -7.96 -3.05
C ILE A 42 -2.21 -7.25 -2.32
N ILE A 43 -1.97 -6.77 -1.09
CA ILE A 43 -2.96 -6.03 -0.31
C ILE A 43 -3.35 -4.74 -1.03
N PHE A 44 -2.37 -4.00 -1.58
CA PHE A 44 -2.63 -2.80 -2.39
C PHE A 44 -3.44 -3.11 -3.66
N ILE A 45 -3.19 -4.25 -4.31
CA ILE A 45 -3.98 -4.68 -5.49
C ILE A 45 -5.43 -4.94 -5.09
N ILE A 46 -5.66 -5.71 -4.02
CA ILE A 46 -7.02 -6.04 -3.55
C ILE A 46 -7.76 -4.76 -3.16
N SER A 47 -7.11 -3.84 -2.43
CA SER A 47 -7.72 -2.57 -2.07
C SER A 47 -8.11 -1.73 -3.30
N GLY A 48 -7.21 -1.64 -4.29
CA GLY A 48 -7.51 -0.96 -5.56
C GLY A 48 -8.71 -1.57 -6.30
N ILE A 49 -8.83 -2.89 -6.34
CA ILE A 49 -10.00 -3.57 -6.93
C ILE A 49 -11.27 -3.25 -6.14
N SER A 50 -11.21 -3.25 -4.81
CA SER A 50 -12.34 -2.91 -3.95
C SER A 50 -12.83 -1.48 -4.16
N ILE A 51 -11.92 -0.51 -4.34
CA ILE A 51 -12.27 0.88 -4.68
C ILE A 51 -13.03 0.94 -6.01
N ILE A 52 -12.49 0.34 -7.07
CA ILE A 52 -13.11 0.34 -8.40
C ILE A 52 -14.51 -0.29 -8.32
N ARG A 53 -14.63 -1.41 -7.61
CA ARG A 53 -15.91 -2.11 -7.43
C ARG A 53 -16.93 -1.24 -6.67
N ALA A 54 -16.51 -0.57 -5.60
CA ALA A 54 -17.36 0.34 -4.84
C ALA A 54 -17.85 1.54 -5.68
N THR A 55 -17.05 2.03 -6.62
CA THR A 55 -17.48 3.11 -7.54
C THR A 55 -18.45 2.65 -8.62
N ARG A 56 -18.37 1.39 -9.07
CA ARG A 56 -19.28 0.84 -10.12
C ARG A 56 -20.63 0.42 -9.58
N HIS A 57 -20.68 -0.18 -8.39
CA HIS A 57 -21.90 -0.68 -7.78
C HIS A 57 -21.97 -0.20 -6.32
N PRO A 58 -22.45 1.03 -6.08
CA PRO A 58 -22.41 1.64 -4.76
C PRO A 58 -23.42 1.00 -3.81
N SER A 59 -23.03 -0.12 -3.18
CA SER A 59 -23.73 -0.69 -2.04
C SER A 59 -23.00 -0.33 -0.76
N GLN A 60 -23.75 -0.04 0.31
CA GLN A 60 -23.20 0.43 1.58
C GLN A 60 -22.19 -0.56 2.18
N ARG A 61 -22.44 -1.87 2.03
CA ARG A 61 -21.53 -2.93 2.45
C ARG A 61 -20.22 -2.95 1.66
N GLN A 62 -20.27 -2.73 0.34
CA GLN A 62 -19.06 -2.68 -0.49
C GLN A 62 -18.22 -1.43 -0.20
N LEU A 63 -18.86 -0.29 0.03
CA LEU A 63 -18.17 0.95 0.41
C LEU A 63 -17.48 0.81 1.77
N THR A 64 -18.16 0.23 2.76
CA THR A 64 -17.60 -0.03 4.09
C THR A 64 -16.41 -1.00 4.02
N CYS A 65 -16.55 -2.08 3.24
CA CYS A 65 -15.46 -3.04 3.01
C CYS A 65 -14.26 -2.38 2.32
N ALA A 66 -14.48 -1.55 1.31
CA ALA A 66 -13.41 -0.80 0.64
C ALA A 66 -12.68 0.16 1.60
N MET A 67 -13.39 0.79 2.54
CA MET A 67 -12.74 1.64 3.56
C MET A 67 -11.90 0.84 4.54
N LEU A 68 -12.39 -0.29 5.04
CA LEU A 68 -11.60 -1.17 5.91
C LEU A 68 -10.31 -1.62 5.22
N MET A 69 -10.39 -2.03 3.96
CA MET A 69 -9.22 -2.42 3.17
C MET A 69 -8.25 -1.26 2.93
N ASN A 70 -8.74 -0.03 2.76
CA ASN A 70 -7.90 1.16 2.64
C ASN A 70 -7.18 1.52 3.94
N ILE A 71 -7.85 1.42 5.10
CA ILE A 71 -7.20 1.63 6.39
C ILE A 71 -6.06 0.61 6.59
N LEU A 72 -6.30 -0.66 6.24
CA LEU A 72 -5.25 -1.68 6.25
C LEU A 72 -4.10 -1.32 5.31
N CYS A 73 -4.39 -0.83 4.10
CA CYS A 73 -3.36 -0.37 3.17
C CYS A 73 -2.53 0.79 3.73
N ILE A 74 -3.15 1.75 4.42
CA ILE A 74 -2.44 2.87 5.05
C ILE A 74 -1.43 2.33 6.07
N ILE A 75 -1.85 1.44 6.97
CA ILE A 75 -0.98 0.85 8.00
C ILE A 75 0.20 0.11 7.37
N VAL A 76 -0.09 -0.77 6.39
CA VAL A 76 0.90 -1.57 5.67
C VAL A 76 1.89 -0.67 4.90
N ALA A 77 1.40 0.41 4.26
CA ALA A 77 2.24 1.34 3.53
C ALA A 77 3.13 2.17 4.46
N ILE A 78 2.63 2.63 5.62
CA ILE A 78 3.45 3.33 6.63
C ILE A 78 4.58 2.43 7.14
N ILE A 79 4.28 1.18 7.48
CA ILE A 79 5.30 0.22 7.92
C ILE A 79 6.32 -0.02 6.79
N SER A 80 5.86 -0.14 5.54
CA SER A 80 6.75 -0.30 4.38
C SER A 80 7.68 0.91 4.21
N VAL A 81 7.15 2.13 4.34
CA VAL A 81 7.94 3.38 4.31
C VAL A 81 9.01 3.36 5.40
N ILE A 82 8.66 3.02 6.64
CA ILE A 82 9.61 2.96 7.75
C ILE A 82 10.70 1.93 7.46
N LEU A 83 10.34 0.72 7.05
CA LEU A 83 11.30 -0.35 6.73
C LEU A 83 12.24 0.05 5.58
N THR A 84 11.71 0.65 4.52
CA THR A 84 12.50 1.13 3.39
C THR A 84 13.44 2.27 3.79
N VAL A 85 13.01 3.20 4.64
CA VAL A 85 13.88 4.26 5.17
C VAL A 85 15.00 3.67 6.03
N VAL A 86 14.69 2.73 6.92
CA VAL A 86 15.71 2.04 7.74
C VAL A 86 16.72 1.31 6.85
N GLU A 87 16.26 0.59 5.83
CA GLU A 87 17.11 -0.08 4.85
C GLU A 87 18.03 0.90 4.10
N LEU A 88 17.47 2.03 3.63
CA LEU A 88 18.25 3.05 2.92
C LEU A 88 19.25 3.78 3.82
N SER A 89 18.91 3.97 5.09
CA SER A 89 19.78 4.63 6.08
C SER A 89 20.95 3.75 6.54
N THR A 90 20.78 2.42 6.50
CA THR A 90 21.81 1.47 6.91
C THR A 90 22.80 1.24 5.75
N PHE A 91 23.97 1.87 5.81
CA PHE A 91 25.04 1.65 4.83
C PHE A 91 26.01 0.58 5.33
N GLU A 92 25.72 -0.68 5.03
CA GLU A 92 26.73 -1.74 5.14
C GLU A 92 27.64 -1.71 3.90
N SER A 93 28.95 -1.79 4.13
CA SER A 93 29.97 -1.82 3.08
C SER A 93 29.88 -3.12 2.30
N VAL A 94 29.26 -3.08 1.11
CA VAL A 94 29.10 -4.25 0.23
C VAL A 94 30.38 -4.51 -0.58
N SER A 95 30.71 -5.78 -0.82
CA SER A 95 31.79 -6.19 -1.74
C SER A 95 31.71 -5.48 -3.09
N TYR A 96 32.85 -4.98 -3.61
CA TYR A 96 32.93 -4.25 -4.88
C TYR A 96 32.27 -5.00 -6.05
N ARG A 97 32.36 -6.33 -6.07
CA ARG A 97 31.74 -7.18 -7.11
C ARG A 97 30.21 -7.12 -7.11
N ASN A 98 29.59 -6.88 -5.96
CA ASN A 98 28.13 -6.80 -5.79
C ASN A 98 27.66 -5.33 -5.69
N TYR A 99 28.57 -4.35 -5.77
CA TYR A 99 28.27 -2.93 -5.60
C TYR A 99 27.27 -2.41 -6.63
N GLY A 100 27.40 -2.82 -7.90
CA GLY A 100 26.46 -2.41 -8.96
C GLY A 100 25.03 -2.87 -8.70
N GLN A 101 24.86 -4.15 -8.34
CA GLN A 101 23.54 -4.71 -7.99
C GLN A 101 22.97 -4.07 -6.73
N ALA A 102 23.78 -3.86 -5.70
CA ALA A 102 23.35 -3.22 -4.45
C ALA A 102 22.93 -1.74 -4.68
N LYS A 103 23.67 -1.01 -5.51
CA LYS A 103 23.34 0.38 -5.88
C LYS A 103 22.02 0.44 -6.64
N LEU A 104 21.83 -0.43 -7.64
CA LEU A 104 20.58 -0.50 -8.40
C LEU A 104 19.40 -0.87 -7.50
N GLY A 105 19.57 -1.87 -6.62
CA GLY A 105 18.55 -2.27 -5.65
C GLY A 105 18.13 -1.12 -4.75
N ARG A 106 19.08 -0.31 -4.24
CA ARG A 106 18.78 0.89 -3.44
C ARG A 106 18.03 1.96 -4.22
N GLU A 107 18.34 2.18 -5.50
CA GLU A 107 17.56 3.13 -6.32
C GLU A 107 16.14 2.63 -6.54
N ILE A 108 15.94 1.33 -6.77
CA ILE A 108 14.59 0.75 -6.86
C ILE A 108 13.85 0.91 -5.52
N SER A 109 14.51 0.67 -4.38
CA SER A 109 13.94 0.92 -3.05
C SER A 109 13.54 2.40 -2.84
N ARG A 110 14.31 3.37 -3.34
CA ARG A 110 13.93 4.80 -3.32
C ARG A 110 12.71 5.10 -4.18
N VAL A 111 12.61 4.49 -5.37
CA VAL A 111 11.42 4.62 -6.22
C VAL A 111 10.21 4.05 -5.49
N LEU A 112 10.33 2.84 -4.92
CA LEU A 112 9.29 2.20 -4.10
C LEU A 112 8.82 3.10 -2.95
N LEU A 113 9.73 3.78 -2.25
CA LEU A 113 9.40 4.73 -1.17
C LEU A 113 8.44 5.84 -1.63
N SER A 114 8.68 6.41 -2.80
CA SER A 114 7.80 7.43 -3.40
C SER A 114 6.41 6.85 -3.70
N PHE A 115 6.34 5.63 -4.24
CA PHE A 115 5.06 4.98 -4.55
C PHE A 115 4.29 4.55 -3.30
N TYR A 116 4.96 4.12 -2.22
CA TYR A 116 4.30 3.84 -0.95
C TYR A 116 3.71 5.11 -0.34
N SER A 117 4.41 6.25 -0.44
CA SER A 117 3.90 7.55 0.02
C SER A 117 2.67 8.01 -0.79
N LEU A 118 2.67 7.75 -2.10
CA LEU A 118 1.51 7.99 -2.98
C LEU A 118 0.32 7.10 -2.60
N GLU A 119 0.55 5.82 -2.32
CA GLU A 119 -0.49 4.89 -1.89
C GLU A 119 -1.16 5.36 -0.59
N VAL A 120 -0.36 5.79 0.40
CA VAL A 120 -0.88 6.39 1.64
C VAL A 120 -1.79 7.58 1.32
N SER A 121 -1.34 8.48 0.45
CA SER A 121 -2.08 9.70 0.11
C SER A 121 -3.43 9.39 -0.55
N ILE A 122 -3.45 8.45 -1.50
CA ILE A 122 -4.66 8.03 -2.21
C ILE A 122 -5.63 7.31 -1.25
N ALA A 123 -5.13 6.34 -0.50
CA ALA A 123 -5.95 5.56 0.44
C ALA A 123 -6.54 6.46 1.55
N PHE A 124 -5.76 7.42 2.04
CA PHE A 124 -6.21 8.42 3.02
C PHE A 124 -7.32 9.30 2.45
N THR A 125 -7.12 9.84 1.25
CA THR A 125 -8.11 10.67 0.55
C THR A 125 -9.42 9.92 0.35
N TYR A 126 -9.35 8.67 -0.12
CA TYR A 126 -10.54 7.84 -0.33
C TYR A 126 -11.27 7.51 0.98
N THR A 127 -10.51 7.28 2.05
CA THR A 127 -11.10 7.01 3.38
C THR A 127 -11.84 8.24 3.90
N ILE A 128 -11.27 9.45 3.78
CA ILE A 128 -11.95 10.69 4.20
C ILE A 128 -13.24 10.90 3.42
N PHE A 129 -13.19 10.89 2.08
CA PHE A 129 -14.38 11.11 1.26
C PHE A 129 -15.43 10.02 1.47
N GLY A 130 -14.99 8.78 1.66
CA GLY A 130 -15.85 7.68 2.04
C GLY A 130 -16.57 7.94 3.36
N CYS A 131 -15.84 8.34 4.41
CA CYS A 131 -16.42 8.64 5.73
C CYS A 131 -17.44 9.78 5.64
N VAL A 132 -17.13 10.86 4.92
CA VAL A 132 -18.07 11.99 4.71
C VAL A 132 -19.33 11.51 3.98
N GLY A 133 -19.18 10.70 2.94
CA GLY A 133 -20.31 10.14 2.19
C GLY A 133 -21.20 9.22 3.03
N LEU A 134 -20.61 8.41 3.91
CA LEU A 134 -21.36 7.57 4.85
C LEU A 134 -22.10 8.40 5.92
N CYS A 135 -21.49 9.48 6.43
CA CYS A 135 -22.13 10.34 7.42
C CYS A 135 -23.37 11.04 6.84
N ARG A 136 -23.27 11.63 5.64
CA ARG A 136 -24.43 12.25 4.98
C ARG A 136 -25.58 11.28 4.76
N LYS A 137 -25.28 10.08 4.26
CA LYS A 137 -26.32 9.06 4.02
C LYS A 137 -27.00 8.60 5.32
N LYS A 138 -26.28 8.63 6.45
CA LYS A 138 -26.84 8.33 7.77
C LYS A 138 -27.69 9.49 8.32
N GLU A 139 -27.49 10.73 7.89
CA GLU A 139 -28.34 11.87 8.25
C GLU A 139 -29.63 11.91 7.41
N ASP A 140 -29.55 11.53 6.13
CA ASP A 140 -30.73 11.52 5.24
C ASP A 140 -31.73 10.38 5.56
N ALA A 141 -31.24 9.23 6.05
CA ALA A 141 -32.07 8.08 6.41
C ALA A 141 -33.05 8.31 7.59
N PRO A 142 -32.66 8.88 8.74
CA PRO A 142 -33.57 9.13 9.86
C PRO A 142 -34.61 10.21 9.55
N THR A 143 -34.33 11.16 8.65
CA THR A 143 -35.34 12.15 8.20
C THR A 143 -36.45 11.53 7.37
N ALA A 144 -36.14 10.56 6.51
CA ALA A 144 -37.17 9.85 5.71
C ALA A 144 -38.09 8.99 6.58
N ASP A 145 -37.56 8.33 7.62
CA ASP A 145 -38.37 7.57 8.57
C ASP A 145 -39.28 8.46 9.44
N THR A 146 -38.97 9.76 9.54
CA THR A 146 -39.79 10.71 10.32
C THR A 146 -40.89 11.34 9.46
N GLU A 147 -40.62 11.63 8.18
CA GLU A 147 -41.63 12.16 7.24
C GLU A 147 -42.72 11.12 6.90
N GLU A 148 -42.39 9.82 6.75
CA GLU A 148 -43.41 8.79 6.50
C GLU A 148 -44.35 8.55 7.70
N VAL A 149 -43.95 8.92 8.92
CA VAL A 149 -44.79 8.81 10.11
C VAL A 149 -45.71 10.03 10.27
N GLU A 150 -45.32 11.20 9.77
CA GLU A 150 -46.16 12.41 9.77
C GLU A 150 -47.21 12.41 8.65
N ASP A 151 -46.93 11.82 7.48
CA ASP A 151 -47.90 11.71 6.37
C ASP A 151 -48.94 10.58 6.54
N ALA A 152 -48.79 9.75 7.59
CA ALA A 152 -49.70 8.65 7.90
C ALA A 152 -50.81 8.99 8.92
N PHE A 153 -50.96 10.26 9.31
CA PHE A 153 -51.95 10.73 10.31
C PHE A 153 -52.98 11.71 9.75
#